data_AF-A0A439RFB0-F1
#
_entry.id   AF-A0A439RFB0-F1
#
_cell.length_a   1.000
_cell.length_b   1.000
_cell.length_c   1.000
_cell.angle_alpha   90.00
_cell.angle_beta   90.00
_cell.angle_gamma   90.00
#
_symmetry.space_group_name_H-M   'P 1'
#
loop_
_entity.id
_entity.type
_entity.pdbx_description
1 polymer ?
#
loop_
_entity_poly.entity_id
_entity_poly.type
_entity_poly.pdbx_seq_one_letter_code
_entity_poly.pdbx_strand_id
1 'polypeptide(L)' 'MERAEFLTHAGNLQNFILDSIEEFITGSGLPFDRAEFLRFSSTDLAQCAVEALFFGAGAYSPEDELIPVYRVRCA' A
#
# COMPACT_ATOMS: atom_id res chain seq x y z
N MET A 1 8.75 -14.43 -13.93
CA MET A 1 7.47 -13.75 -13.69
C MET A 1 6.96 -13.26 -15.01
N GLU A 2 5.78 -13.74 -15.43
CA GLU A 2 5.12 -13.26 -16.64
C GLU A 2 4.51 -11.87 -16.40
N ARG A 3 4.27 -11.09 -17.47
CA ARG A 3 3.72 -9.73 -17.37
C ARG A 3 2.39 -9.70 -16.59
N ALA A 4 1.53 -10.70 -16.77
CA ALA A 4 0.26 -10.79 -16.07
C ALA A 4 0.44 -11.02 -14.55
N GLU A 5 1.41 -11.86 -14.16
CA GLU A 5 1.75 -12.11 -12.76
C GLU A 5 2.31 -10.86 -12.09
N PHE A 6 3.16 -10.10 -12.80
CA PHE A 6 3.73 -8.84 -12.31
C PHE A 6 2.64 -7.79 -12.05
N LEU A 7 1.71 -7.60 -13.00
CA LEU A 7 0.61 -6.65 -12.84
C LEU A 7 -0.35 -7.06 -11.71
N THR A 8 -0.54 -8.36 -11.52
CA THR A 8 -1.31 -8.89 -10.38
C THR A 8 -0.63 -8.53 -9.05
N HIS A 9 0.69 -8.71 -8.95
CA HIS A 9 1.46 -8.30 -7.77
C HIS A 9 1.36 -6.79 -7.53
N ALA A 10 1.40 -5.97 -8.58
CA ALA A 10 1.28 -4.51 -8.45
C ALA A 10 -0.09 -4.11 -7.87
N GLY A 11 -1.17 -4.73 -8.36
CA GLY A 11 -2.51 -4.53 -7.79
C GLY A 11 -2.59 -4.95 -6.31
N ASN A 12 -1.97 -6.07 -5.94
CA ASN A 12 -1.93 -6.51 -4.55
C ASN A 12 -1.16 -5.53 -3.66
N LEU A 13 -0.02 -5.02 -4.10
CA LEU A 13 0.76 -4.03 -3.36
C LEU A 13 -0.02 -2.71 -3.21
N GLN A 14 -0.71 -2.26 -4.26
CA GLN A 14 -1.58 -1.09 -4.19
C GLN A 14 -2.68 -1.26 -3.12
N ASN A 15 -3.36 -2.42 -3.11
CA ASN A 15 -4.39 -2.71 -2.13
C ASN A 15 -3.83 -2.77 -0.71
N PHE A 16 -2.67 -3.41 -0.51
CA PHE A 16 -2.01 -3.47 0.79
C PHE A 16 -1.69 -2.07 1.35
N ILE A 17 -1.21 -1.15 0.49
CA ILE A 17 -0.96 0.25 0.88
C ILE A 17 -2.26 0.92 1.31
N LEU A 18 -3.34 0.75 0.54
CA LEU A 18 -4.65 1.32 0.87
C LEU A 18 -5.22 0.77 2.17
N ASP A 19 -5.12 -0.55 2.39
CA ASP A 19 -5.55 -1.21 3.61
C ASP A 19 -4.76 -0.68 4.82
N SER A 20 -3.44 -0.48 4.68
CA SER A 20 -2.59 0.06 5.74
C SER A 20 -2.93 1.52 6.10
N ILE A 21 -3.25 2.33 5.09
CA ILE A 21 -3.68 3.73 5.30
C ILE A 21 -5.04 3.76 6.01
N GLU A 22 -5.99 2.94 5.55
CA GLU A 22 -7.31 2.81 6.13
C GLU A 22 -7.23 2.37 7.60
N GLU A 23 -6.46 1.33 7.90
CA GLU A 23 -6.25 0.84 9.27
C GLU A 23 -5.68 1.93 10.17
N PHE A 24 -4.69 2.68 9.70
CA PHE A 24 -4.09 3.76 10.49
C PHE A 24 -5.08 4.90 10.79
N ILE A 25 -5.85 5.34 9.80
CA ILE A 25 -6.81 6.46 9.94
C ILE A 25 -7.99 6.04 10.83
N THR A 26 -8.58 4.88 10.54
CA THR A 26 -9.71 4.34 11.31
C THR A 26 -9.30 3.97 12.74
N GLY A 27 -8.10 3.41 12.93
CA GLY A 27 -7.52 3.15 14.25
C GLY A 27 -7.26 4.42 15.07
N SER A 28 -7.15 5.58 14.40
CA SER A 28 -7.07 6.91 15.04
C SER A 28 -8.45 7.52 15.33
N GLY A 29 -9.54 6.79 15.06
CA GLY A 29 -10.92 7.25 15.27
C GLY A 29 -11.48 8.18 14.19
N LEU A 30 -10.78 8.33 13.07
CA LEU A 30 -11.21 9.16 11.95
C LEU A 30 -11.93 8.30 10.90
N PRO A 31 -12.99 8.82 10.26
CA PRO A 31 -13.62 8.12 9.13
C PRO A 31 -12.68 8.10 7.92
N PHE A 32 -12.71 7.01 7.16
CA PHE A 32 -11.96 6.87 5.92
C PHE A 32 -12.89 6.41 4.79
N ASP A 33 -12.86 7.12 3.66
CA ASP A 33 -13.49 6.71 2.41
C ASP A 33 -12.41 6.51 1.35
N ARG A 34 -12.22 5.25 0.95
CA ARG A 34 -11.20 4.84 -0.03
C ARG A 34 -11.43 5.47 -1.40
N ALA A 35 -12.68 5.59 -1.85
CA ALA A 35 -12.99 6.15 -3.16
C ALA A 35 -12.75 7.67 -3.16
N GLU A 36 -13.12 8.36 -2.09
CA GLU A 36 -12.84 9.78 -1.92
C GLU A 36 -11.32 10.04 -1.84
N PHE A 37 -10.61 9.25 -1.04
CA PHE A 37 -9.15 9.32 -0.92
C PHE A 37 -8.46 9.19 -2.29
N LEU A 38 -8.85 8.19 -3.09
CA LEU A 38 -8.31 7.99 -4.43
C LEU A 38 -8.66 9.14 -5.39
N ARG A 39 -9.83 9.77 -5.25
CA ARG A 39 -10.21 10.94 -6.07
C ARG A 39 -9.38 12.19 -5.76
N PHE A 40 -8.94 12.34 -4.52
CA PHE A 40 -8.14 13.50 -4.08
C PHE A 40 -6.64 13.23 -4.01
N SER A 41 -6.21 11.98 -4.12
CA SER A 41 -4.78 11.63 -4.23
C SER A 41 -4.17 12.27 -5.47
N SER A 42 -3.10 13.04 -5.28
CA SER A 42 -2.28 13.55 -6.39
C SER A 42 -1.36 12.49 -6.99
N THR A 43 -1.20 11.35 -6.31
CA THR A 43 -0.30 10.27 -6.70
C THR A 43 -1.08 9.11 -7.29
N ASP A 44 -0.64 8.61 -8.44
CA ASP A 44 -1.13 7.36 -9.00
C ASP A 44 -0.52 6.17 -8.25
N LEU A 45 -1.28 5.63 -7.31
CA LEU A 45 -0.85 4.51 -6.49
C LEU A 45 -0.62 3.22 -7.30
N ALA A 46 -1.29 3.06 -8.45
CA ALA A 46 -1.05 1.89 -9.30
C ALA A 46 0.32 1.99 -9.97
N GLN A 47 0.67 3.16 -10.51
CA GLN A 47 1.99 3.41 -11.07
C GLN A 47 3.09 3.31 -10.00
N CYS A 48 2.88 3.86 -8.81
CA CYS A 48 3.83 3.73 -7.71
C CYS A 48 4.04 2.26 -7.28
N ALA A 49 2.99 1.44 -7.25
CA ALA A 49 3.12 0.03 -6.93
C ALA A 49 3.92 -0.75 -8.00
N VAL A 50 3.72 -0.44 -9.28
CA VAL A 50 4.51 -0.99 -10.39
C VAL A 50 5.99 -0.64 -10.24
N GLU A 51 6.31 0.63 -10.00
CA GLU A 51 7.69 1.10 -9.83
C GLU A 51 8.35 0.46 -8.60
N ALA A 52 7.64 0.42 -7.47
CA ALA A 52 8.15 -0.19 -6.25
C ALA A 52 8.52 -1.66 -6.46
N LEU A 53 7.65 -2.45 -7.12
CA LEU A 53 7.95 -3.85 -7.44
C LEU A 53 9.10 -3.99 -8.43
N PHE A 54 9.18 -3.10 -9.44
CA PHE A 54 10.29 -3.10 -10.39
C PHE A 54 11.65 -2.91 -9.68
N PHE A 55 11.67 -2.09 -8.63
CA PHE A 55 12.87 -1.87 -7.79
C PHE A 55 13.00 -2.87 -6.62
N GLY A 56 12.17 -3.91 -6.56
CA GLY A 56 12.33 -5.04 -5.63
C GLY A 56 11.57 -4.90 -4.31
N ALA A 57 10.57 -4.02 -4.21
CA ALA A 57 9.68 -4.00 -3.06
C ALA A 57 8.89 -5.32 -2.95
N GLY A 58 8.64 -5.77 -1.72
CA GLY A 58 7.68 -6.83 -1.43
C GLY A 58 6.44 -6.25 -0.74
N ALA A 59 5.26 -6.80 -1.06
CA ALA A 59 4.09 -6.64 -0.19
C ALA A 59 4.18 -7.73 0.87
N TYR A 60 4.30 -7.36 2.14
CA TYR A 60 4.40 -8.31 3.25
C TYR A 60 3.08 -8.29 4.01
N SER A 61 2.46 -9.45 4.20
CA SER A 61 1.35 -9.58 5.13
C SER A 61 1.85 -9.37 6.56
N PRO A 62 1.04 -8.83 7.50
CA PRO A 62 1.37 -8.82 8.92
C PRO A 62 1.71 -10.21 9.50
N GLU A 63 1.30 -11.27 8.81
CA GLU A 63 1.58 -12.68 9.14
C GLU A 63 2.93 -13.18 8.58
N ASP A 64 3.52 -12.49 7.61
CA ASP A 64 4.87 -12.77 7.13
C ASP A 64 5.85 -12.18 8.15
N GLU A 65 6.68 -13.02 8.78
CA GLU A 65 7.62 -12.62 9.85
C GLU A 65 8.42 -11.34 9.51
N LEU A 66 7.94 -10.22 10.07
CA LEU A 66 8.53 -8.91 10.34
C LEU A 66 9.85 -8.59 9.61
N ILE A 67 9.75 -7.86 8.49
CA ILE A 67 10.66 -6.72 8.30
C ILE A 67 10.20 -5.64 9.29
N PRO A 68 11.08 -5.07 10.13
CA PRO A 68 10.69 -4.03 11.05
C PRO A 68 10.14 -2.85 10.25
N VAL A 69 8.82 -2.70 10.23
CA VAL A 69 8.16 -1.49 9.75
C VAL A 69 8.59 -0.41 10.74
N TYR A 70 9.59 0.40 10.36
CA TYR A 70 9.95 1.59 11.10
C TYR A 70 8.72 2.50 11.10
N ARG A 71 7.88 2.40 12.14
CA ARG A 71 6.82 3.37 12.39
C ARG A 71 7.51 4.71 12.57
N VAL A 72 7.48 5.55 11.54
CA VAL A 72 7.92 6.94 11.63
C VAL A 72 6.99 7.59 12.65
N ARG A 73 7.49 7.78 13.88
CA ARG A 73 6.81 8.60 14.87
C ARG A 73 6.99 10.04 14.41
N CYS A 74 5.94 10.65 13.87
CA CYS A 74 5.93 12.09 13.66
C CYS A 74 6.08 12.78 15.02
N ALA A 75 7.05 13.68 15.10
CA ALA A 75 7.35 14.50 16.28
C ALA A 75 6.37 15.67 16.41
#